data_AF-A0A225UAW5-F1
#
_entry.id   AF-A0A225UAW5-F1
#
_cell.length_a   1.000
_cell.length_b   1.000
_cell.length_c   1.000
_cell.angle_alpha   90.00
_cell.angle_beta   90.00
_cell.angle_gamma   90.00
#
_symmetry.space_group_name_H-M   'P 1'
#
loop_
_entity.id
_entity.type
_entity.pdbx_description
1 polymer ?
#
loop_
_entity_poly.entity_id
_entity_poly.type
_entity_poly.pdbx_seq_one_letter_code
_entity_poly.pdbx_strand_id
1 'polypeptide(L)'
;MHYNPILSWIFPSVMLYTISRAISSSNGLTPISVRECTTLSNDVVKVVLSRSTAPAGNYKVGQFVYLNVPAISKLQWHAFTIASSPRNSPDTLTILLKSLGDWTEELVRYSDDCKTKSVLPVMYMDGYYGASLEMYEEYSTICLVGGGIGVTPLLSILQDLVARIWSGEPPRQKVYFIFSFRELSLLEEIHPVLMQIKEIDPHEEYFSLHFSLTRVPTKEMLDQPIDRERITGKTEALATKYDSKVTSRTPRSFTEPLRTRTSKVVMFGASFLVTLIVVVLVKYGNKSA
;
A
#
# COMPACT_ATOMS: atom_id res chain seq x y z
N MET A 1 -5.55 48.17 -11.18
CA MET A 1 -4.26 48.28 -10.46
C MET A 1 -4.10 47.29 -9.28
N HIS A 2 -4.91 46.22 -9.14
CA HIS A 2 -4.82 45.28 -8.01
C HIS A 2 -4.21 43.90 -8.33
N TYR A 3 -3.69 43.68 -9.54
CA TYR A 3 -3.23 42.35 -9.96
C TYR A 3 -1.83 42.00 -9.40
N ASN A 4 -0.96 42.99 -9.22
CA ASN A 4 0.41 42.76 -8.75
C ASN A 4 0.52 42.23 -7.29
N PRO A 5 -0.27 42.74 -6.32
CA PRO A 5 -0.25 42.18 -4.96
C PRO A 5 -0.75 40.74 -4.91
N ILE A 6 -1.78 40.40 -5.69
CA ILE A 6 -2.39 39.05 -5.71
C ILE A 6 -1.37 38.00 -6.17
N LEU A 7 -0.56 38.31 -7.18
CA LEU A 7 0.50 37.40 -7.65
C LEU A 7 1.51 37.06 -6.55
N SER A 8 1.85 38.02 -5.68
CA SER A 8 2.76 37.78 -4.55
C SER A 8 2.16 36.83 -3.50
N TRP A 9 0.85 36.84 -3.29
CA TRP A 9 0.16 35.94 -2.36
C TRP A 9 -0.06 34.54 -2.93
N ILE A 10 -0.32 34.44 -4.23
CA ILE A 10 -0.57 33.16 -4.91
C ILE A 10 0.74 32.39 -5.16
N PHE A 11 1.86 33.09 -5.36
CA PHE A 11 3.14 32.47 -5.72
C PHE A 11 3.59 31.35 -4.76
N PRO A 12 3.64 31.54 -3.42
CA PRO A 12 4.05 30.46 -2.52
C PRO A 12 3.15 29.23 -2.62
N SER A 13 1.84 29.44 -2.76
CA SER A 13 0.84 28.36 -2.86
C SER A 13 1.00 27.58 -4.18
N VAL A 14 1.17 28.28 -5.30
CA VAL A 14 1.41 27.65 -6.60
C VAL A 14 2.75 26.92 -6.61
N MET A 15 3.78 27.50 -6.01
CA MET A 15 5.10 26.87 -5.89
C MET A 15 5.05 25.58 -5.06
N LEU A 16 4.36 25.60 -3.92
CA LEU A 16 4.18 24.39 -3.10
C LEU A 16 3.38 23.33 -3.86
N TYR A 17 2.35 23.74 -4.60
CA TYR A 17 1.55 22.83 -5.42
C TYR A 17 2.36 22.22 -6.57
N THR A 18 3.12 23.02 -7.33
CA THR A 18 3.95 22.53 -8.45
C THR A 18 5.02 21.58 -7.95
N ILE A 19 5.67 21.88 -6.83
CA ILE A 19 6.62 20.98 -6.18
C ILE A 19 5.94 19.67 -5.79
N SER A 20 4.79 19.73 -5.12
CA SER A 20 4.03 18.53 -4.71
C SER A 20 3.63 17.67 -5.91
N ARG A 21 3.13 18.30 -6.99
CA ARG A 21 2.76 17.61 -8.23
C ARG A 21 3.95 17.03 -8.96
N ALA A 22 5.08 17.74 -9.00
CA ALA A 22 6.30 17.26 -9.64
C ALA A 22 6.83 16.01 -8.91
N ILE A 23 6.84 16.02 -7.58
CA ILE A 23 7.23 14.85 -6.75
C ILE A 23 6.31 13.65 -7.05
N SER A 24 5.00 13.84 -6.94
CA SER A 24 4.03 12.75 -7.17
C SER A 24 4.08 12.24 -8.62
N SER A 25 4.22 13.14 -9.60
CA SER A 25 4.36 12.77 -11.00
C SER A 25 5.62 11.97 -11.28
N SER A 26 6.75 12.26 -10.62
CA SER A 26 7.98 11.46 -10.74
C SER A 26 7.79 10.03 -10.24
N ASN A 27 6.98 9.86 -9.19
CA ASN A 27 6.69 8.56 -8.59
C ASN A 27 5.76 7.71 -9.47
N GLY A 28 4.84 8.35 -10.20
CA GLY A 28 3.92 7.69 -11.12
C GLY A 28 4.41 7.44 -12.55
N LEU A 29 5.72 7.56 -12.85
CA LEU A 29 6.21 7.38 -14.22
C LEU A 29 6.34 5.92 -14.66
N THR A 30 6.66 5.01 -13.75
CA THR A 30 6.94 3.61 -14.12
C THR A 30 5.91 2.67 -13.50
N PRO A 31 5.35 1.72 -14.27
CA PRO A 31 4.47 0.71 -13.72
C PRO A 31 5.24 -0.18 -12.73
N ILE A 32 4.58 -0.55 -11.65
CA ILE A 32 5.12 -1.45 -10.63
C ILE A 32 4.89 -2.90 -11.03
N SER A 33 5.85 -3.78 -10.71
CA SER A 33 5.71 -5.22 -10.94
C SER A 33 4.74 -5.84 -9.93
N VAL A 34 3.59 -6.31 -10.41
CA VAL A 34 2.57 -7.01 -9.62
C VAL A 34 2.94 -8.49 -9.54
N ARG A 35 2.99 -9.05 -8.34
CA ARG A 35 3.23 -10.48 -8.11
C ARG A 35 1.94 -11.27 -8.00
N GLU A 36 0.93 -10.67 -7.38
CA GLU A 36 -0.37 -11.28 -7.15
C GLU A 36 -1.43 -10.19 -7.11
N CYS A 37 -2.58 -10.47 -7.72
CA CYS A 37 -3.79 -9.65 -7.58
C CYS A 37 -4.97 -10.62 -7.54
N THR A 38 -5.51 -10.85 -6.35
CA THR A 38 -6.50 -11.89 -6.10
C THR A 38 -7.66 -11.32 -5.30
N THR A 39 -8.89 -11.60 -5.73
CA THR A 39 -10.11 -11.34 -4.99
C THR A 39 -10.27 -12.38 -3.88
N LEU A 40 -10.23 -11.94 -2.62
CA LEU A 40 -10.39 -12.81 -1.45
C LEU A 40 -11.87 -13.09 -1.15
N SER A 41 -12.72 -12.08 -1.34
CA SER A 41 -14.18 -12.15 -1.27
C SER A 41 -14.77 -11.17 -2.28
N ASN A 42 -16.10 -11.14 -2.38
CA ASN A 42 -16.84 -10.20 -3.25
C ASN A 42 -16.48 -8.72 -3.02
N ASP A 43 -15.85 -8.40 -1.90
CA ASP A 43 -15.57 -7.05 -1.45
C ASP A 43 -14.14 -6.84 -0.95
N VAL A 44 -13.25 -7.82 -1.02
CA VAL A 44 -11.85 -7.67 -0.58
C VAL A 44 -10.90 -8.18 -1.64
N VAL A 45 -9.89 -7.37 -1.98
CA VAL A 45 -8.81 -7.71 -2.91
C VAL A 45 -7.48 -7.67 -2.19
N LYS A 46 -6.64 -8.67 -2.46
CA LYS A 46 -5.25 -8.73 -2.09
C LYS A 46 -4.38 -8.37 -3.29
N VAL A 47 -3.48 -7.44 -3.10
CA VAL A 47 -2.49 -7.05 -4.12
C VAL A 47 -1.10 -7.17 -3.51
N VAL A 48 -0.24 -7.97 -4.16
CA VAL A 48 1.17 -8.12 -3.78
C VAL A 48 2.02 -7.45 -4.84
N LEU A 49 2.80 -6.46 -4.43
CA LEU A 49 3.63 -5.64 -5.30
C LEU A 49 5.11 -5.87 -5.01
N SER A 50 5.94 -5.84 -6.05
CA SER A 50 7.39 -5.96 -5.92
C SER A 50 8.00 -4.63 -5.48
N ARG A 51 8.90 -4.69 -4.51
CA ARG A 51 9.70 -3.55 -4.06
C ARG A 51 11.19 -3.86 -4.15
N SER A 52 12.01 -2.81 -4.20
CA SER A 52 13.45 -2.98 -4.16
C SER A 52 13.93 -3.34 -2.76
N THR A 53 14.91 -4.24 -2.69
CA THR A 53 15.65 -4.57 -1.46
C THR A 53 16.69 -3.50 -1.10
N ALA A 54 16.98 -2.58 -2.02
CA ALA A 54 17.84 -1.44 -1.74
C ALA A 54 17.17 -0.48 -0.75
N PRO A 55 17.95 0.41 -0.08
CA PRO A 55 17.38 1.34 0.90
C PRO A 55 16.20 2.16 0.37
N ALA A 56 16.19 2.52 -0.92
CA ALA A 56 15.11 3.26 -1.58
C ALA A 56 13.78 2.50 -1.70
N GLY A 57 13.77 1.18 -1.57
CA GLY A 57 12.54 0.38 -1.54
C GLY A 57 12.08 0.00 -0.13
N ASN A 58 12.77 0.45 0.91
CA ASN A 58 12.41 0.13 2.30
C ASN A 58 11.27 1.02 2.82
N TYR A 59 10.28 0.40 3.45
CA TYR A 59 9.17 1.06 4.14
C TYR A 59 9.19 0.71 5.63
N LYS A 60 8.36 1.41 6.39
CA LYS A 60 8.16 1.17 7.82
C LYS A 60 6.76 0.64 8.08
N VAL A 61 6.63 -0.13 9.16
CA VAL A 61 5.35 -0.67 9.62
C VAL A 61 4.34 0.47 9.82
N GLY A 62 3.12 0.30 9.33
CA GLY A 62 2.05 1.29 9.41
C GLY A 62 2.01 2.34 8.30
N GLN A 63 3.02 2.38 7.42
CA GLN A 63 2.99 3.26 6.26
C GLN A 63 1.98 2.81 5.21
N PHE A 64 1.59 3.75 4.34
CA PHE A 64 0.66 3.52 3.25
C PHE A 64 1.25 4.00 1.92
N VAL A 65 0.65 3.57 0.81
CA VAL A 65 1.00 3.96 -0.55
C VAL A 65 -0.23 4.43 -1.29
N TYR A 66 -0.05 5.28 -2.29
CA TYR A 66 -1.08 5.56 -3.28
C TYR A 66 -0.94 4.60 -4.46
N LEU A 67 -2.05 4.02 -4.86
CA LEU A 67 -2.14 3.12 -6.01
C LEU A 67 -2.94 3.79 -7.13
N ASN A 68 -2.46 3.65 -8.35
CA ASN A 68 -3.17 4.00 -9.57
C ASN A 68 -3.27 2.78 -10.48
N VAL A 69 -4.46 2.57 -11.05
CA VAL A 69 -4.76 1.49 -11.99
C VAL A 69 -5.33 2.13 -13.26
N PRO A 70 -4.50 2.34 -14.31
CA PRO A 70 -4.90 3.12 -15.49
C PRO A 70 -6.06 2.51 -16.30
N ALA A 71 -6.30 1.21 -16.16
CA ALA A 71 -7.44 0.53 -16.76
C ALA A 71 -8.79 1.02 -16.20
N ILE A 72 -8.80 1.45 -14.93
CA ILE A 72 -9.94 2.03 -14.22
C ILE A 72 -9.92 3.55 -14.41
N SER A 73 -8.82 4.18 -14.03
CA SER A 73 -8.66 5.63 -14.12
C SER A 73 -7.20 6.05 -14.21
N LYS A 74 -6.89 6.88 -15.21
CA LYS A 74 -5.54 7.39 -15.45
C LYS A 74 -5.11 8.49 -14.47
N LEU A 75 -6.07 9.11 -13.78
CA LEU A 75 -5.84 10.30 -12.96
C LEU A 75 -6.08 10.07 -11.46
N GLN A 76 -6.82 9.03 -11.10
CA GLN A 76 -7.17 8.78 -9.70
C GLN A 76 -6.10 7.95 -8.99
N TRP A 77 -5.71 8.42 -7.81
CA TRP A 77 -4.75 7.78 -6.93
C TRP A 77 -5.43 7.56 -5.58
N HIS A 78 -5.39 6.32 -5.09
CA HIS A 78 -6.07 5.94 -3.84
C HIS A 78 -5.08 5.42 -2.82
N ALA A 79 -5.19 5.90 -1.58
CA ALA A 79 -4.30 5.53 -0.49
C ALA A 79 -4.70 4.19 0.13
N PHE A 80 -3.72 3.30 0.33
CA PHE A 80 -3.91 2.01 1.00
C PHE A 80 -2.73 1.69 1.92
N THR A 81 -3.05 1.28 3.13
CA THR A 81 -2.07 0.86 4.14
C THR A 81 -1.39 -0.44 3.73
N ILE A 82 -0.10 -0.55 4.01
CA ILE A 82 0.67 -1.78 3.75
C ILE A 82 0.35 -2.79 4.85
N ALA A 83 -0.09 -3.98 4.46
CA ALA A 83 -0.46 -5.09 5.33
C ALA A 83 0.73 -5.91 5.81
N SER A 84 1.80 -5.94 5.02
CA SER A 84 2.99 -6.75 5.28
C SER A 84 4.02 -6.04 6.16
N SER A 85 4.88 -6.80 6.84
CA SER A 85 6.11 -6.26 7.46
C SER A 85 7.27 -6.22 6.45
N PRO A 86 8.12 -5.17 6.45
CA PRO A 86 9.32 -5.11 5.62
C PRO A 86 10.35 -6.18 5.99
N ARG A 87 10.32 -6.71 7.23
CA ARG A 87 11.19 -7.78 7.71
C ARG A 87 10.72 -9.15 7.26
N ASN A 88 9.41 -9.38 7.30
CA ASN A 88 8.80 -10.62 6.83
C ASN A 88 8.87 -10.76 5.30
N SER A 89 8.71 -9.66 4.57
CA SER A 89 8.66 -9.64 3.11
C SER A 89 9.73 -8.69 2.55
N PRO A 90 10.95 -9.16 2.24
CA PRO A 90 12.09 -8.31 1.90
C PRO A 90 12.01 -7.68 0.49
N ASP A 91 11.36 -8.34 -0.46
CA ASP A 91 11.28 -7.95 -1.87
C ASP A 91 9.84 -7.63 -2.33
N THR A 92 8.86 -7.76 -1.44
CA THR A 92 7.45 -7.51 -1.72
C THR A 92 6.80 -6.63 -0.65
N LEU A 93 5.65 -6.07 -1.01
CA LEU A 93 4.71 -5.47 -0.08
C LEU A 93 3.30 -5.96 -0.43
N THR A 94 2.46 -6.12 0.58
CA THR A 94 1.08 -6.58 0.41
C THR A 94 0.12 -5.48 0.80
N ILE A 95 -0.92 -5.30 0.01
CA ILE A 95 -2.03 -4.39 0.26
C ILE A 95 -3.31 -5.22 0.32
N LEU A 96 -4.08 -5.01 1.39
CA LEU A 96 -5.44 -5.52 1.51
C LEU A 96 -6.37 -4.32 1.36
N LEU A 97 -7.26 -4.38 0.37
CA LEU A 97 -8.22 -3.33 0.10
C LEU A 97 -9.63 -3.88 0.10
N LYS A 98 -10.56 -3.07 0.63
CA LYS A 98 -11.99 -3.37 0.66
C LYS A 98 -12.71 -2.47 -0.33
N SER A 99 -13.72 -3.03 -0.99
CA SER A 99 -14.63 -2.32 -1.87
C SER A 99 -15.56 -1.42 -1.06
N LEU A 100 -15.38 -0.11 -1.18
CA LEU A 100 -16.09 0.93 -0.41
C LEU A 100 -16.63 2.08 -1.29
N GLY A 101 -16.45 2.00 -2.60
CA GLY A 101 -16.92 2.99 -3.56
C GLY A 101 -16.49 2.65 -4.99
N ASP A 102 -16.94 3.46 -5.95
CA ASP A 102 -16.91 3.18 -7.39
C ASP A 102 -15.56 2.66 -7.89
N TRP A 103 -14.46 3.35 -7.55
CA TRP A 103 -13.12 2.96 -8.01
C TRP A 103 -12.69 1.58 -7.46
N THR A 104 -12.99 1.31 -6.19
CA THR A 104 -12.64 0.02 -5.56
C THR A 104 -13.57 -1.10 -5.98
N GLU A 105 -14.83 -0.81 -6.32
CA GLU A 105 -15.76 -1.79 -6.93
C GLU A 105 -15.29 -2.19 -8.33
N GLU A 106 -14.84 -1.22 -9.12
CA GLU A 106 -14.28 -1.49 -10.43
C GLU A 106 -12.96 -2.28 -10.34
N LEU A 107 -12.16 -2.04 -9.30
CA LEU A 107 -10.94 -2.81 -9.04
C LEU A 107 -11.22 -4.28 -8.75
N VAL A 108 -12.27 -4.60 -7.98
CA VAL A 108 -12.69 -6.00 -7.77
C VAL A 108 -13.02 -6.65 -9.11
N ARG A 109 -13.89 -6.02 -9.91
CA ARG A 109 -14.29 -6.54 -11.23
C ARG A 109 -13.10 -6.71 -12.18
N TYR A 110 -12.19 -5.74 -12.18
CA TYR A 110 -11.00 -5.78 -13.01
C TYR A 110 -10.03 -6.89 -12.58
N SER A 111 -9.91 -7.15 -11.27
CA SER A 111 -9.13 -8.28 -10.75
C SER A 111 -9.71 -9.63 -11.20
N ASP A 112 -11.03 -9.79 -11.18
CA ASP A 112 -11.71 -11.00 -11.67
C ASP A 112 -11.52 -11.22 -13.17
N ASP A 113 -11.62 -10.16 -13.96
CA ASP A 113 -11.35 -10.18 -15.41
C ASP A 113 -9.89 -10.55 -15.72
N CYS A 114 -8.95 -9.99 -14.96
CA CYS A 114 -7.53 -10.34 -15.05
C CYS A 114 -7.28 -11.81 -14.72
N LYS A 115 -7.92 -12.33 -13.66
CA LYS A 115 -7.85 -13.75 -13.29
C LYS A 115 -8.39 -14.65 -14.40
N THR A 116 -9.55 -14.31 -14.97
CA THR A 116 -10.17 -15.07 -16.07
C THR A 116 -9.31 -15.11 -17.33
N LYS A 117 -8.60 -14.01 -17.62
CA LYS A 117 -7.71 -13.87 -18.78
C LYS A 117 -6.28 -14.38 -18.51
N SER A 118 -5.98 -14.80 -17.28
CA SER A 118 -4.62 -15.15 -16.84
C SER A 118 -3.59 -14.05 -17.13
N VAL A 119 -3.95 -12.80 -16.87
CA VAL A 119 -3.08 -11.62 -17.03
C VAL A 119 -2.90 -10.87 -15.72
N LEU A 120 -1.76 -10.20 -15.56
CA LEU A 120 -1.50 -9.32 -14.43
C LEU A 120 -1.96 -7.89 -14.74
N PRO A 121 -2.61 -7.21 -13.79
CA PRO A 121 -3.01 -5.82 -13.95
C PRO A 121 -1.79 -4.91 -14.00
N VAL A 122 -1.88 -3.85 -14.80
CA VAL A 122 -0.91 -2.76 -14.80
C VAL A 122 -1.26 -1.78 -13.69
N MET A 123 -0.34 -1.56 -12.77
CA MET A 123 -0.50 -0.64 -11.65
C MET A 123 0.68 0.34 -11.57
N TYR A 124 0.43 1.49 -10.96
CA TYR A 124 1.43 2.49 -10.61
C TYR A 124 1.33 2.78 -9.12
N MET A 125 2.46 3.02 -8.48
CA MET A 125 2.53 3.22 -7.03
C MET A 125 3.27 4.52 -6.73
N ASP A 126 2.80 5.23 -5.71
CA ASP A 126 3.43 6.42 -5.15
C ASP A 126 3.53 6.25 -3.62
N GLY A 127 4.72 6.40 -3.06
CA GLY A 127 4.98 6.06 -1.66
C GLY A 127 6.45 6.18 -1.26
N TYR A 128 6.82 5.93 0.00
CA TYR A 128 5.96 5.53 1.12
C TYR A 128 5.50 6.73 1.96
N TYR A 129 4.24 6.73 2.41
CA TYR A 129 3.62 7.82 3.16
C TYR A 129 3.18 7.39 4.56
N GLY A 130 2.92 8.38 5.42
CA GLY A 130 2.47 8.18 6.79
C GLY A 130 3.60 8.10 7.80
N ALA A 131 3.24 8.33 9.07
CA ALA A 131 4.14 8.12 10.20
C ALA A 131 4.35 6.62 10.43
N SER A 132 5.56 6.27 10.86
CA SER A 132 5.87 4.90 11.29
C SER A 132 5.08 4.56 12.56
N LEU A 133 4.56 3.33 12.63
CA LEU A 133 3.97 2.78 13.84
C LEU A 133 4.98 2.03 14.73
N GLU A 134 6.28 2.08 14.43
CA GLU A 134 7.38 1.43 15.19
C GLU A 134 7.43 1.77 16.70
N MET A 135 6.72 2.81 17.16
CA MET A 135 6.61 3.13 18.58
C MET A 135 6.03 1.96 19.42
N TYR A 136 5.35 1.00 18.78
CA TYR A 136 4.90 -0.22 19.46
C TYR A 136 6.07 -0.97 20.14
N GLU A 137 7.31 -0.81 19.69
CA GLU A 137 8.51 -1.44 20.25
C GLU A 137 8.89 -0.92 21.64
N GLU A 138 8.46 0.29 21.99
CA GLU A 138 8.82 0.95 23.26
C GLU A 138 8.00 0.42 24.46
N TYR A 139 6.94 -0.35 24.20
CA TYR A 139 5.99 -0.80 25.22
C TYR A 139 6.15 -2.29 25.53
N SER A 140 6.14 -2.67 26.82
CA SER A 140 6.18 -4.08 27.23
C SER A 140 4.87 -4.83 26.99
N THR A 141 3.75 -4.12 26.80
CA THR A 141 2.44 -4.69 26.51
C THR A 141 1.74 -3.84 25.47
N ILE A 142 1.24 -4.48 24.42
CA ILE A 142 0.51 -3.83 23.33
C ILE A 142 -0.89 -4.44 23.20
N CYS A 143 -1.87 -3.59 22.95
CA CYS A 143 -3.24 -3.99 22.66
C CYS A 143 -3.61 -3.47 21.27
N LEU A 144 -3.74 -4.40 20.33
CA LEU A 144 -4.04 -4.15 18.92
C LEU A 144 -5.53 -4.41 18.71
N VAL A 145 -6.31 -3.35 18.51
CA VAL A 145 -7.76 -3.44 18.31
C VAL A 145 -8.11 -3.07 16.86
N GLY A 146 -8.52 -4.06 16.08
CA GLY A 146 -8.81 -3.93 14.65
C GLY A 146 -10.25 -4.24 14.29
N GLY A 147 -10.79 -3.51 13.30
CA GLY A 147 -12.14 -3.70 12.77
C GLY A 147 -12.15 -3.80 11.25
N GLY A 148 -12.62 -4.93 10.70
CA GLY A 148 -12.69 -5.15 9.24
C GLY A 148 -11.35 -4.89 8.55
N ILE A 149 -11.35 -4.09 7.47
CA ILE A 149 -10.12 -3.73 6.75
C ILE A 149 -9.17 -2.83 7.55
N GLY A 150 -9.64 -2.23 8.66
CA GLY A 150 -8.80 -1.46 9.58
C GLY A 150 -7.74 -2.30 10.31
N VAL A 151 -7.76 -3.63 10.17
CA VAL A 151 -6.75 -4.53 10.71
C VAL A 151 -5.40 -4.47 9.96
N THR A 152 -5.38 -3.97 8.72
CA THR A 152 -4.19 -3.94 7.85
C THR A 152 -2.90 -3.42 8.52
N PRO A 153 -2.87 -2.24 9.16
CA PRO A 153 -1.66 -1.80 9.88
C PRO A 153 -1.28 -2.71 11.06
N LEU A 154 -2.27 -3.30 11.74
CA LEU A 154 -2.05 -4.20 12.87
C LEU A 154 -1.45 -5.53 12.40
N LEU A 155 -1.84 -6.00 11.22
CA LEU A 155 -1.24 -7.18 10.60
C LEU A 155 0.25 -6.94 10.28
N SER A 156 0.60 -5.74 9.82
CA SER A 156 2.00 -5.37 9.58
C SER A 156 2.82 -5.40 10.88
N ILE A 157 2.28 -4.89 12.00
CA ILE A 157 2.89 -4.99 13.33
C ILE A 157 3.04 -6.46 13.75
N LEU A 158 1.99 -7.25 13.60
CA LEU A 158 1.97 -8.65 14.03
C LEU A 158 2.99 -9.49 13.26
N GLN A 159 3.08 -9.30 11.94
CA GLN A 159 4.09 -9.95 11.10
C GLN A 159 5.51 -9.51 11.46
N ASP A 160 5.71 -8.24 11.84
CA ASP A 160 7.02 -7.75 12.24
C ASP A 160 7.48 -8.37 13.56
N LEU A 161 6.59 -8.47 14.54
CA LEU A 161 6.84 -9.16 15.82
C LEU A 161 7.21 -10.62 15.61
N VAL A 162 6.43 -11.34 14.81
CA VAL A 162 6.71 -12.74 14.45
C VAL A 162 8.08 -12.86 13.77
N ALA A 163 8.36 -12.02 12.77
CA ALA A 163 9.62 -12.07 12.04
C ALA A 163 10.84 -11.77 12.94
N ARG A 164 10.70 -10.92 13.95
CA ARG A 164 11.75 -10.66 14.95
C ARG A 164 12.04 -11.87 15.80
N ILE A 165 11.00 -12.56 16.28
CA ILE A 165 11.17 -13.76 17.10
C ILE A 165 11.84 -14.88 16.28
N TRP A 166 11.42 -15.06 15.03
CA TRP A 166 12.07 -15.99 14.09
C TRP A 166 13.53 -15.63 13.78
N SER A 167 13.88 -14.35 13.87
CA SER A 167 15.27 -13.87 13.72
C SER A 167 16.13 -14.11 14.98
N GLY A 168 15.58 -14.72 16.02
CA GLY A 168 16.28 -15.07 17.27
C GLY A 168 16.12 -14.05 18.39
N GLU A 169 15.28 -13.00 18.24
CA GLU A 169 14.95 -12.11 19.34
C GLU A 169 13.98 -12.80 20.31
N PRO A 170 14.20 -12.75 21.64
CA PRO A 170 13.25 -13.35 22.58
C PRO A 170 11.92 -12.57 22.57
N PRO A 171 10.77 -13.24 22.75
CA PRO A 171 9.50 -12.55 22.93
C PRO A 171 9.55 -11.74 24.23
N ARG A 172 9.54 -10.41 24.12
CA ARG A 172 9.63 -9.48 25.27
C ARG A 172 8.33 -8.76 25.57
N GLN A 173 7.36 -8.84 24.67
CA GLN A 173 6.13 -8.05 24.72
C GLN A 173 4.93 -8.96 24.88
N LYS A 174 3.96 -8.56 25.71
CA LYS A 174 2.63 -9.16 25.73
C LYS A 174 1.74 -8.49 24.69
N VAL A 175 1.12 -9.27 23.83
CA VAL A 175 0.36 -8.81 22.66
C VAL A 175 -1.08 -9.28 22.80
N TYR A 176 -1.99 -8.34 23.02
CA TYR A 176 -3.43 -8.60 22.92
C TYR A 176 -3.90 -8.20 21.53
N PHE A 177 -4.36 -9.16 20.73
CA PHE A 177 -4.89 -8.90 19.40
C PHE A 177 -6.40 -9.11 19.42
N ILE A 178 -7.15 -8.01 19.37
CA ILE A 178 -8.61 -8.01 19.38
C ILE A 178 -9.07 -7.63 17.98
N PHE A 179 -9.59 -8.62 17.23
CA PHE A 179 -10.02 -8.43 15.86
C PHE A 179 -11.50 -8.69 15.69
N SER A 180 -12.23 -7.65 15.30
CA SER A 180 -13.63 -7.73 14.93
C SER A 180 -13.80 -7.64 13.42
N PHE A 181 -14.52 -8.59 12.82
CA PHE A 181 -14.70 -8.64 11.37
C PHE A 181 -16.09 -9.14 10.99
N ARG A 182 -16.46 -8.92 9.74
CA ARG A 182 -17.70 -9.41 9.13
C ARG A 182 -17.42 -10.43 8.02
N GLU A 183 -16.28 -10.32 7.36
CA GLU A 183 -15.87 -11.13 6.22
C GLU A 183 -14.93 -12.25 6.66
N LEU A 184 -15.32 -13.51 6.46
CA LEU A 184 -14.50 -14.68 6.79
C LEU A 184 -13.19 -14.75 5.97
N SER A 185 -13.20 -14.20 4.75
CA SER A 185 -12.03 -14.13 3.87
C SER A 185 -10.84 -13.40 4.50
N LEU A 186 -11.09 -12.39 5.35
CA LEU A 186 -10.04 -11.69 6.09
C LEU A 186 -9.40 -12.60 7.15
N LEU A 187 -10.19 -13.46 7.80
CA LEU A 187 -9.68 -14.43 8.77
C LEU A 187 -8.80 -15.48 8.07
N GLU A 188 -9.20 -15.95 6.89
CA GLU A 188 -8.39 -16.87 6.08
C GLU A 188 -7.06 -16.25 5.68
N GLU A 189 -7.04 -14.96 5.34
CA GLU A 189 -5.81 -14.26 4.95
C GLU A 189 -4.82 -14.10 6.10
N ILE A 190 -5.30 -13.88 7.33
CA ILE A 190 -4.42 -13.77 8.50
C ILE A 190 -3.99 -15.13 9.06
N HIS A 191 -4.67 -16.22 8.68
CA HIS A 191 -4.44 -17.57 9.20
C HIS A 191 -2.96 -18.02 9.18
N PRO A 192 -2.15 -17.77 8.13
CA PRO A 192 -0.72 -18.12 8.14
C PRO A 192 0.04 -17.50 9.31
N VAL A 193 -0.24 -16.23 9.61
CA VAL A 193 0.41 -15.51 10.71
C VAL A 193 -0.07 -16.08 12.06
N LEU A 194 -1.35 -16.44 12.18
CA LEU A 194 -1.88 -17.07 13.39
C LEU A 194 -1.22 -18.42 13.67
N MET A 195 -0.96 -19.21 12.62
CA MET A 195 -0.24 -20.49 12.75
C MET A 195 1.20 -20.29 13.21
N GLN A 196 1.91 -19.29 12.65
CA GLN A 196 3.26 -18.94 13.09
C GLN A 196 3.29 -18.50 14.56
N ILE A 197 2.31 -17.70 15.00
CA ILE A 197 2.20 -17.28 16.41
C ILE A 197 2.00 -18.49 17.31
N LYS A 198 1.11 -19.42 16.94
CA LYS A 198 0.84 -20.64 17.71
C LYS A 198 2.06 -21.56 17.81
N GLU A 199 2.92 -21.57 16.79
CA GLU A 199 4.18 -22.31 16.81
C GLU A 199 5.22 -21.68 17.75
N ILE A 200 5.29 -20.34 17.77
CA ILE A 200 6.22 -19.58 18.62
C ILE A 200 5.79 -19.57 20.09
N ASP A 201 4.49 -19.47 20.35
CA ASP A 201 3.89 -19.36 21.68
C ASP A 201 2.76 -20.38 21.89
N PRO A 202 3.07 -21.68 22.03
CA PRO A 202 2.06 -22.73 22.17
C PRO A 202 1.24 -22.66 23.47
N HIS A 203 1.77 -21.95 24.47
CA HIS A 203 1.16 -21.79 25.80
C HIS A 203 0.43 -20.45 25.97
N GLU A 204 0.37 -19.63 24.92
CA GLU A 204 -0.30 -18.31 24.92
C GLU A 204 0.21 -17.38 26.04
N GLU A 205 1.51 -17.43 26.35
CA GLU A 205 2.14 -16.60 27.40
C GLU A 205 2.34 -15.15 26.96
N TYR A 206 2.57 -14.94 25.67
CA TYR A 206 2.91 -13.66 25.06
C TYR A 206 1.81 -13.15 24.13
N PHE A 207 1.12 -14.02 23.39
CA PHE A 207 0.08 -13.64 22.44
C PHE A 207 -1.30 -14.10 22.90
N SER A 208 -2.20 -13.15 23.12
CA SER A 208 -3.61 -13.41 23.40
C SER A 208 -4.47 -12.92 22.23
N LEU A 209 -5.11 -13.86 21.51
CA LEU A 209 -5.85 -13.59 20.29
C LEU A 209 -7.36 -13.68 20.54
N HIS A 210 -8.09 -12.60 20.30
CA HIS A 210 -9.54 -12.50 20.47
C HIS A 210 -10.20 -12.13 19.15
N PHE A 211 -11.04 -13.04 18.64
CA PHE A 211 -11.76 -12.85 17.38
C PHE A 211 -13.25 -12.67 17.64
N SER A 212 -13.86 -11.68 16.99
CA SER A 212 -15.28 -11.38 17.10
C SER A 212 -15.93 -11.27 15.72
N LEU A 213 -16.61 -12.33 15.30
CA LEU A 213 -17.39 -12.34 14.07
C LEU A 213 -18.74 -11.65 14.31
N THR A 214 -18.96 -10.51 13.68
CA THR A 214 -20.13 -9.63 13.94
C THR A 214 -21.28 -9.82 12.95
N ARG A 215 -21.11 -10.69 11.96
CA ARG A 215 -22.13 -11.06 10.99
C ARG A 215 -22.31 -12.57 11.01
N VAL A 216 -23.56 -13.03 11.10
CA VAL A 216 -23.86 -14.47 10.97
C VAL A 216 -23.49 -14.93 9.57
N PRO A 217 -22.57 -15.90 9.41
CA PRO A 217 -22.16 -16.38 8.10
C PRO A 217 -23.31 -17.19 7.47
N THR A 218 -23.47 -17.07 6.15
CA THR A 218 -24.42 -17.93 5.42
C THR A 218 -23.84 -19.34 5.29
N LYS A 219 -24.70 -20.34 5.08
CA LYS A 219 -24.25 -21.74 4.90
C LYS A 219 -23.27 -21.88 3.74
N GLU A 220 -23.55 -21.20 2.63
CA GLU A 220 -22.68 -21.15 1.45
C GLU A 220 -21.25 -20.68 1.79
N MET A 221 -21.10 -19.70 2.68
CA MET A 221 -19.78 -19.21 3.10
C MET A 221 -19.04 -20.21 3.99
N LEU A 222 -19.76 -21.00 4.78
CA LEU A 222 -19.16 -22.04 5.64
C LEU A 222 -18.78 -23.30 4.85
N ASP A 223 -19.54 -23.60 3.79
CA ASP A 223 -19.32 -24.76 2.93
C ASP A 223 -18.25 -24.49 1.86
N GLN A 224 -17.82 -23.23 1.69
CA GLN A 224 -16.76 -22.86 0.76
C GLN A 224 -15.42 -23.49 1.21
N PRO A 225 -14.75 -24.27 0.34
CA PRO A 225 -13.49 -24.88 0.71
C PRO A 225 -12.41 -23.80 0.89
N ILE A 226 -11.66 -23.91 1.99
CA ILE A 226 -10.50 -23.06 2.26
C ILE A 226 -9.45 -23.34 1.17
N ASP A 227 -9.05 -22.30 0.45
CA ASP A 227 -7.98 -22.35 -0.54
C ASP A 227 -6.61 -22.44 0.15
N ARG A 228 -6.23 -23.68 0.50
CA ARG A 228 -4.97 -23.97 1.20
C ARG A 228 -3.73 -23.68 0.35
N GLU A 229 -3.84 -23.74 -0.98
CA GLU A 229 -2.70 -23.46 -1.86
C GLU A 229 -2.34 -21.98 -1.82
N ARG A 230 -3.36 -21.11 -1.91
CA ARG A 230 -3.21 -19.65 -1.74
C ARG A 230 -2.64 -19.29 -0.37
N ILE A 231 -3.16 -19.90 0.70
CA ILE A 231 -2.74 -19.64 2.08
C ILE A 231 -1.30 -20.10 2.36
N THR A 232 -0.85 -21.18 1.72
CA THR A 232 0.53 -21.70 1.88
C THR A 232 1.56 -20.96 1.03
N GLY A 233 1.17 -19.88 0.35
CA GLY A 233 2.08 -19.06 -0.44
C GLY A 233 2.52 -19.73 -1.75
N LYS A 234 1.86 -20.82 -2.17
CA LYS A 234 1.90 -21.23 -3.57
C LYS A 234 1.09 -20.20 -4.34
N THR A 235 1.77 -19.15 -4.78
CA THR A 235 1.21 -18.15 -5.68
C THR A 235 0.50 -18.91 -6.80
N GLU A 236 -0.76 -18.61 -7.10
CA GLU A 236 -1.36 -18.97 -8.39
C GLU A 236 -0.58 -18.21 -9.48
N ALA A 237 0.64 -18.67 -9.73
CA ALA A 237 1.56 -18.19 -10.75
C ALA A 237 1.06 -18.75 -12.10
N LEU A 238 -0.07 -18.22 -12.58
CA LEU A 238 -0.56 -18.52 -13.92
C LEU A 238 -0.37 -17.32 -14.85
N ALA A 239 -0.42 -16.11 -14.33
CA ALA A 239 -0.24 -14.91 -15.12
C ALA A 239 1.22 -14.42 -15.08
N THR A 240 1.99 -14.73 -16.13
CA THR A 240 3.32 -14.12 -16.37
C THR A 240 3.26 -12.93 -17.32
N LYS A 241 2.09 -12.68 -17.91
CA LYS A 241 1.87 -11.64 -18.92
C LYS A 241 1.06 -10.51 -18.33
N TYR A 242 1.54 -9.29 -18.52
CA TYR A 242 0.80 -8.08 -18.21
C TYR A 242 -0.19 -7.76 -19.33
N ASP A 243 -1.28 -7.05 -19.02
CA ASP A 243 -2.14 -6.50 -20.05
C ASP A 243 -1.38 -5.45 -20.90
N SER A 244 -0.90 -5.91 -22.05
CA SER A 244 -0.10 -5.10 -22.98
C SER A 244 -0.90 -3.99 -23.66
N LYS A 245 -2.24 -3.98 -23.54
CA LYS A 245 -3.08 -2.89 -24.07
C LYS A 245 -2.94 -1.61 -23.26
N VAL A 246 -2.52 -1.70 -21.99
CA VAL A 246 -2.53 -0.57 -21.05
C VAL A 246 -1.23 0.22 -21.05
N THR A 247 -0.07 -0.42 -21.21
CA THR A 247 1.23 0.28 -21.24
C THR A 247 2.29 -0.48 -22.04
N SER A 248 3.17 0.27 -22.72
CA SER A 248 4.37 -0.26 -23.39
C SER A 248 5.60 -0.29 -22.49
N ARG A 249 5.52 0.27 -21.27
CA ARG A 249 6.64 0.35 -20.33
C ARG A 249 6.80 -0.97 -19.57
N THR A 250 8.05 -1.40 -19.37
CA THR A 250 8.34 -2.60 -18.58
C THR A 250 8.09 -2.36 -17.08
N PRO A 251 7.27 -3.20 -16.42
CA PRO A 251 7.08 -3.13 -14.98
C PRO A 251 8.38 -3.34 -14.21
N ARG A 252 8.59 -2.59 -13.13
CA ARG A 252 9.79 -2.66 -12.29
C ARG A 252 9.43 -2.77 -10.81
N SER A 253 10.35 -3.30 -10.01
CA SER A 253 10.22 -3.23 -8.55
C SER A 253 10.28 -1.78 -8.10
N PHE A 254 9.41 -1.41 -7.16
CA PHE A 254 9.32 -0.03 -6.73
C PHE A 254 10.56 0.42 -5.95
N THR A 255 11.01 1.62 -6.30
CA THR A 255 12.05 2.38 -5.60
C THR A 255 11.54 3.79 -5.46
N GLU A 256 11.61 4.36 -4.26
CA GLU A 256 11.34 5.77 -4.03
C GLU A 256 12.28 6.63 -4.90
N PRO A 257 11.79 7.29 -5.97
CA PRO A 257 12.64 7.97 -6.96
C PRO A 257 13.39 9.19 -6.40
N LEU A 258 12.90 9.74 -5.27
CA LEU A 258 13.32 11.03 -4.73
C LEU A 258 13.99 10.94 -3.36
N ARG A 259 14.57 9.80 -3.00
CA ARG A 259 15.19 9.64 -1.68
C ARG A 259 16.45 10.48 -1.49
N THR A 260 17.28 10.66 -2.52
CA THR A 260 18.59 11.32 -2.38
C THR A 260 18.46 12.83 -2.23
N ARG A 261 19.31 13.44 -1.39
CA ARG A 261 19.34 14.89 -1.17
C ARG A 261 19.58 15.66 -2.48
N THR A 262 20.41 15.12 -3.36
CA THR A 262 20.71 15.70 -4.68
C THR A 262 19.48 15.70 -5.60
N SER A 263 18.77 14.58 -5.71
CA SER A 263 17.55 14.48 -6.51
C SER A 263 16.46 15.45 -6.02
N LYS A 264 16.30 15.55 -4.69
CA LYS A 264 15.40 16.55 -4.06
C LYS A 264 15.80 17.98 -4.42
N VAL A 265 17.07 18.34 -4.29
CA VAL A 265 17.56 19.69 -4.63
C VAL A 265 17.33 20.02 -6.10
N VAL A 266 17.60 19.08 -7.01
CA VAL A 266 17.36 19.26 -8.45
C VAL A 266 15.87 19.47 -8.73
N MET A 267 14.99 18.64 -8.16
CA MET A 267 13.55 18.76 -8.33
C MET A 267 12.97 20.05 -7.76
N PHE A 268 13.40 20.43 -6.55
CA PHE A 268 12.98 21.70 -5.95
C PHE A 268 13.49 22.89 -6.75
N GLY A 269 14.75 22.86 -7.18
CA GLY A 269 15.34 23.90 -8.03
C GLY A 269 14.61 24.04 -9.36
N ALA A 270 14.32 22.94 -10.05
CA ALA A 270 13.58 22.93 -11.31
C ALA A 270 12.15 23.45 -11.13
N SER A 271 11.43 22.98 -10.11
CA SER A 271 10.06 23.42 -9.81
C SER A 271 10.00 24.90 -9.42
N PHE A 272 11.00 25.37 -8.67
CA PHE A 272 11.17 26.79 -8.34
C PHE A 272 11.40 27.62 -9.60
N LEU A 273 12.32 27.20 -10.46
CA LEU A 273 12.63 27.90 -11.71
C LEU A 273 11.40 27.98 -12.63
N VAL A 274 10.66 26.90 -12.80
CA VAL A 274 9.43 26.86 -13.60
C VAL A 274 8.38 27.82 -13.03
N THR A 275 8.15 27.78 -11.71
CA THR A 275 7.17 28.67 -11.08
C THR A 275 7.59 30.14 -11.18
N LEU A 276 8.89 30.41 -11.02
CA LEU A 276 9.46 31.76 -11.18
C LEU A 276 9.29 32.27 -12.61
N ILE A 277 9.59 31.44 -13.63
CA ILE A 277 9.41 31.79 -15.04
C ILE A 277 7.95 32.13 -15.33
N VAL A 278 6.99 31.31 -14.86
CA VAL A 278 5.57 31.57 -15.03
C VAL A 278 5.17 32.91 -14.40
N VAL A 279 5.64 33.21 -13.19
CA VAL A 279 5.33 34.49 -12.53
C VAL A 279 5.97 35.68 -13.24
N VAL A 280 7.20 35.55 -13.72
CA VAL A 280 7.87 36.59 -14.51
C VAL A 280 7.12 36.84 -15.82
N LEU A 281 6.72 35.79 -16.54
CA LEU A 281 5.94 35.90 -17.77
C LEU A 281 4.57 36.55 -17.52
N VAL A 282 3.87 36.19 -16.44
CA VAL A 282 2.57 36.82 -16.11
C VAL A 282 2.75 38.29 -15.71
N LYS A 283 3.82 38.63 -15.00
CA LYS A 283 4.07 40.00 -14.51
C LYS A 283 4.59 40.95 -15.60
N TYR A 284 5.38 40.46 -16.54
CA TYR A 284 6.07 41.27 -17.55
C TYR A 284 5.65 41.00 -19.00
N GLY A 285 5.06 39.84 -19.30
CA GLY A 285 4.64 39.47 -20.65
C GLY A 285 3.46 40.28 -21.19
N ASN A 286 2.69 40.94 -20.31
CA ASN A 286 1.57 41.80 -20.70
C ASN A 286 1.96 43.27 -20.94
N LYS A 287 3.26 43.59 -20.97
CA LYS A 287 3.78 44.95 -21.24
C LYS A 287 4.25 45.17 -22.70
N SER A 288 4.00 44.19 -23.57
CA SER A 288 4.45 44.20 -24.98
C SER A 288 3.27 44.14 -25.96
N ALA A 289 2.20 44.89 -25.69
CA ALA A 289 1.09 45.14 -26.61
C ALA A 289 0.66 46.60 -26.50
#